data_AF-A0A5P8WEJ7-F1
#
_entry.id   AF-A0A5P8WEJ7-F1
#
_cell.length_a   1.000
_cell.length_b   1.000
_cell.length_c   1.000
_cell.angle_alpha   90.00
_cell.angle_beta   90.00
_cell.angle_gamma   90.00
#
_symmetry.space_group_name_H-M   'P 1'
#
loop_
_entity.id
_entity.type
_entity.pdbx_description
1 polymer ?
#
loop_
_entity_poly.entity_id
_entity_poly.type
_entity_poly.pdbx_seq_one_letter_code
_entity_poly.pdbx_strand_id
1 'polypeptide(L)'
;MDAFYASVEQRDNPSYRGKPLVVGGSPNQRGVVAAASYEARKFDIYSAMPSVTAIAKCPGLIFVRPRFDVYREISTSIHAIFKRYSDLVEGVALDEAYLDVTENRQNIPYASTIARHIKTAILQETQLTATAGVSINKFLAKMASGQNKPNGLTVILPEQAMSTTSRKRLRLRRAAAN
;
A
#
# COMPACT_ATOMS: atom_id res chain seq x y z
N MET A 1 -0.66 0.36 -2.84
CA MET A 1 -0.76 -1.07 -3.20
C MET A 1 -0.67 -1.88 -1.90
N ASP A 2 -0.75 -3.21 -1.97
CA ASP A 2 -0.55 -4.05 -0.78
C ASP A 2 0.87 -4.61 -0.73
N ALA A 3 1.56 -4.39 0.40
CA ALA A 3 2.97 -4.75 0.63
C ALA A 3 3.90 -4.55 -0.59
N PHE A 4 3.75 -3.41 -1.29
CA PHE A 4 4.15 -3.23 -2.69
C PHE A 4 5.47 -3.90 -3.11
N TYR A 5 6.61 -3.46 -2.57
CA TYR A 5 7.90 -4.00 -2.98
C TYR A 5 8.03 -5.51 -2.68
N ALA A 6 7.57 -5.96 -1.52
CA ALA A 6 7.62 -7.38 -1.15
C ALA A 6 6.71 -8.23 -2.07
N SER A 7 5.53 -7.72 -2.42
CA SER A 7 4.63 -8.41 -3.35
C SER A 7 5.16 -8.46 -4.78
N VAL A 8 5.90 -7.44 -5.24
CA VAL A 8 6.63 -7.49 -6.52
C VAL A 8 7.69 -8.60 -6.49
N GLU A 9 8.49 -8.68 -5.42
CA GLU A 9 9.50 -9.74 -5.30
C GLU A 9 8.89 -11.15 -5.23
N GLN A 10 7.77 -11.33 -4.51
CA GLN A 10 7.06 -12.62 -4.44
C GLN A 10 6.36 -12.98 -5.77
N ARG A 11 5.92 -11.99 -6.54
CA ARG A 11 5.35 -12.21 -7.87
C ARG A 11 6.42 -12.75 -8.82
N ASP A 12 7.55 -12.04 -8.91
CA ASP A 12 8.62 -12.31 -9.85
C ASP A 12 9.47 -13.53 -9.47
N ASN A 13 9.53 -13.87 -8.18
CA ASN A 13 10.23 -15.05 -7.69
C ASN A 13 9.28 -15.97 -6.90
N PRO A 14 8.74 -17.02 -7.54
CA PRO A 14 7.82 -17.95 -6.89
C PRO A 14 8.36 -18.61 -5.62
N SER A 15 9.69 -18.75 -5.48
CA SER A 15 10.31 -19.36 -4.29
C SER A 15 10.12 -18.54 -3.00
N TYR A 16 9.74 -17.26 -3.12
CA TYR A 16 9.50 -16.35 -1.99
C TYR A 16 8.04 -16.33 -1.52
N ARG A 17 7.11 -16.90 -2.29
CA ARG A 17 5.68 -16.88 -1.97
C ARG A 17 5.41 -17.66 -0.68
N GLY A 18 4.56 -17.11 0.18
CA GLY A 18 4.22 -17.75 1.47
C GLY A 18 5.32 -17.72 2.52
N LYS A 19 6.44 -17.04 2.26
CA LYS A 19 7.59 -16.96 3.18
C LYS A 19 7.77 -15.55 3.74
N PRO A 20 8.24 -15.41 5.00
CA PRO A 20 8.56 -14.12 5.57
C PRO A 20 9.71 -13.48 4.79
N LEU A 21 9.39 -12.38 4.11
CA LEU A 21 10.32 -11.61 3.28
C LEU A 21 10.25 -10.13 3.61
N VAL A 22 11.41 -9.48 3.59
CA VAL A 22 11.57 -8.03 3.59
C VAL A 22 12.40 -7.57 2.40
N VAL A 23 12.05 -6.40 1.88
CA VAL A 23 12.89 -5.62 0.97
C VAL A 23 13.59 -4.56 1.80
N GLY A 24 14.92 -4.46 1.70
CA GLY A 24 15.67 -3.50 2.51
C GLY A 24 17.19 -3.75 2.53
N GLY A 25 17.87 -2.97 3.36
CA GLY A 25 19.32 -3.13 3.58
C GLY A 25 19.63 -4.39 4.38
N SER A 26 20.79 -5.00 4.14
CA SER A 26 21.25 -6.19 4.89
C SER A 26 21.44 -5.87 6.38
N PRO A 27 21.16 -6.81 7.30
CA PRO A 27 21.48 -6.65 8.72
C PRO A 27 22.97 -6.37 8.99
N ASN A 28 23.86 -6.86 8.11
CA ASN A 28 25.31 -6.69 8.24
C ASN A 28 25.80 -5.27 7.92
N GLN A 29 24.94 -4.38 7.41
CA GLN A 29 25.31 -3.05 6.91
C GLN A 29 24.46 -1.90 7.51
N ARG A 30 24.06 -2.02 8.79
CA ARG A 30 23.13 -1.06 9.44
C ARG A 30 21.88 -0.77 8.59
N GLY A 31 21.38 -1.80 7.90
CA GLY A 31 20.23 -1.68 7.01
C GLY A 31 18.91 -1.41 7.74
N VAL A 32 17.93 -0.96 6.97
CA VAL A 32 16.53 -0.80 7.42
C VAL A 32 15.59 -1.53 6.46
N VAL A 33 14.45 -1.99 7.00
CA VAL A 33 13.37 -2.59 6.22
C VAL A 33 12.64 -1.49 5.44
N ALA A 34 12.64 -1.57 4.11
CA ALA A 34 11.86 -0.68 3.25
C ALA A 34 10.40 -1.16 3.14
N ALA A 35 10.20 -2.47 2.95
CA ALA A 35 8.87 -3.08 2.92
C ALA A 35 8.91 -4.49 3.51
N ALA A 36 7.82 -4.89 4.17
CA ALA A 36 7.63 -6.22 4.72
C ALA A 36 6.41 -6.90 4.09
N SER A 37 6.60 -8.16 3.68
CA SER A 37 5.54 -9.08 3.28
C SER A 37 4.52 -9.29 4.40
N TYR A 38 3.32 -9.77 4.07
CA TYR A 38 2.31 -10.07 5.09
C TYR A 38 2.75 -11.21 6.02
N GLU A 39 3.51 -12.17 5.51
CA GLU A 39 4.11 -13.25 6.29
C GLU A 39 5.13 -12.72 7.31
N ALA A 40 5.98 -11.76 6.92
CA ALA A 40 6.90 -11.11 7.85
C ALA A 40 6.18 -10.26 8.91
N ARG A 41 5.07 -9.60 8.55
CA ARG A 41 4.27 -8.79 9.49
C ARG A 41 3.66 -9.61 10.63
N LYS A 42 3.47 -10.92 10.46
CA LYS A 42 3.03 -11.83 11.55
C LYS A 42 4.04 -11.87 12.72
N PHE A 43 5.30 -11.53 12.45
CA PHE A 43 6.37 -11.41 13.44
C PHE A 43 6.56 -9.97 13.95
N ASP A 44 5.56 -9.10 13.75
CA ASP A 44 5.62 -7.68 14.09
C ASP A 44 6.77 -6.94 13.39
N ILE A 45 7.10 -7.36 12.16
CA ILE A 45 8.09 -6.69 11.30
C ILE A 45 7.37 -5.67 10.41
N TYR A 46 7.87 -4.43 10.38
CA TYR A 46 7.29 -3.32 9.66
C TYR A 46 8.36 -2.43 9.01
N SER A 47 7.96 -1.57 8.09
CA SER A 47 8.86 -0.61 7.41
C SER A 47 9.54 0.34 8.39
N ALA A 48 10.77 0.75 8.08
CA ALA A 48 11.68 1.53 8.93
C ALA A 48 12.21 0.79 10.18
N MET A 49 11.87 -0.49 10.39
CA MET A 49 12.52 -1.31 11.40
C MET A 49 14.00 -1.54 11.04
N PRO A 50 14.95 -1.45 12.00
CA PRO A 50 16.33 -1.85 11.77
C PRO A 50 16.43 -3.32 11.35
N SER A 51 17.22 -3.63 10.32
CA SER A 51 17.33 -4.98 9.78
C SER A 51 17.84 -6.00 10.81
N VAL A 52 18.72 -5.58 11.72
CA VAL A 52 19.20 -6.40 12.85
C VAL A 52 18.08 -6.79 13.81
N THR A 53 17.10 -5.91 14.03
CA THR A 53 15.92 -6.20 14.86
C THR A 53 14.95 -7.12 14.11
N ALA A 54 14.78 -6.90 12.80
CA ALA A 54 13.90 -7.72 11.99
C ALA A 54 14.36 -9.19 11.92
N ILE A 55 15.65 -9.46 11.71
CA ILE A 55 16.19 -10.83 11.69
C ILE A 55 16.11 -11.49 13.08
N ALA A 56 16.29 -10.73 14.17
CA ALA A 56 16.13 -11.26 15.52
C ALA A 56 14.69 -11.71 15.81
N LYS A 57 13.68 -11.02 15.26
CA LYS A 57 12.26 -11.39 15.36
C LYS A 57 11.89 -12.62 14.52
N CYS A 58 12.62 -12.88 13.44
CA CYS A 58 12.37 -13.99 12.54
C CYS A 58 13.71 -14.49 11.95
N PRO A 59 14.36 -15.51 12.56
CA PRO A 59 15.66 -16.00 12.10
C PRO A 59 15.68 -16.53 10.65
N GLY A 60 14.52 -16.95 10.13
CA GLY A 60 14.35 -17.39 8.74
C GLY A 60 13.95 -16.28 7.76
N LEU A 61 14.06 -15.00 8.15
CA LEU A 61 13.62 -13.87 7.34
C LEU A 61 14.46 -13.71 6.07
N ILE A 62 13.78 -13.68 4.92
CA ILE A 62 14.41 -13.46 3.63
C ILE A 62 14.64 -11.96 3.43
N PHE A 63 15.88 -11.56 3.18
CA PHE A 63 16.23 -10.19 2.79
C PHE A 63 16.46 -10.10 1.29
N VAL A 64 15.71 -9.21 0.63
CA VAL A 64 15.86 -8.92 -0.79
C VAL A 64 16.34 -7.48 -0.98
N ARG A 65 17.33 -7.29 -1.87
CA ARG A 65 17.79 -5.95 -2.24
C ARG A 65 16.72 -5.24 -3.09
N PRO A 66 16.42 -3.96 -2.83
CA PRO A 66 15.42 -3.22 -3.59
C PRO A 66 15.76 -3.12 -5.09
N ARG A 67 14.77 -3.39 -5.95
CA ARG A 67 14.82 -3.19 -7.41
C ARG A 67 13.99 -1.97 -7.82
N PHE A 68 14.44 -0.77 -7.44
CA PHE A 68 13.64 0.47 -7.59
C PHE A 68 13.21 0.79 -9.02
N ASP A 69 13.98 0.42 -10.03
CA ASP A 69 13.60 0.66 -11.43
C ASP A 69 12.36 -0.16 -11.81
N VAL A 70 12.34 -1.45 -11.44
CA VAL A 70 11.16 -2.33 -11.61
C VAL A 70 9.96 -1.77 -10.86
N TYR A 71 10.16 -1.26 -9.64
CA TYR A 71 9.05 -0.71 -8.85
C TYR A 71 8.46 0.56 -9.49
N ARG A 72 9.30 1.41 -10.10
CA ARG A 72 8.87 2.62 -10.83
C ARG A 72 8.13 2.29 -12.11
N GLU A 73 8.58 1.29 -12.85
CA GLU A 73 7.88 0.82 -14.07
C GLU A 73 6.47 0.34 -13.74
N ILE A 74 6.34 -0.52 -12.72
CA ILE A 74 5.03 -1.02 -12.28
C ILE A 74 4.16 0.13 -11.76
N SER A 75 4.73 1.06 -11.00
CA SER A 75 4.03 2.27 -10.55
C SER A 75 3.49 3.09 -11.71
N THR A 76 4.26 3.24 -12.79
CA THR A 76 3.86 3.97 -13.99
C THR A 76 2.67 3.29 -14.66
N SER A 77 2.69 1.96 -14.80
CA SER A 77 1.56 1.19 -15.35
C SER A 77 0.30 1.33 -14.49
N ILE A 78 0.43 1.32 -13.16
CA ILE A 78 -0.70 1.53 -12.24
C ILE A 78 -1.26 2.95 -12.37
N HIS A 79 -0.41 3.98 -12.48
CA HIS A 79 -0.86 5.35 -12.69
C HIS A 79 -1.54 5.54 -14.05
N ALA A 80 -1.12 4.80 -15.08
CA ALA A 80 -1.83 4.77 -16.36
C ALA A 80 -3.25 4.21 -16.21
N ILE A 81 -3.46 3.18 -15.36
CA ILE A 81 -4.80 2.67 -15.02
C ILE A 81 -5.64 3.76 -14.34
N PHE A 82 -5.08 4.50 -13.37
CA PHE A 82 -5.79 5.59 -12.69
C PHE A 82 -6.30 6.66 -13.67
N LYS A 83 -5.46 7.06 -14.62
CA LYS A 83 -5.79 8.06 -15.65
C LYS A 83 -6.92 7.65 -16.61
N ARG A 84 -7.29 6.36 -16.66
CA ARG A 84 -8.46 5.90 -17.43
C ARG A 84 -9.78 6.37 -16.81
N TYR A 85 -9.78 6.76 -15.53
CA TYR A 85 -10.97 7.11 -14.77
C TYR A 85 -11.04 8.59 -14.39
N SER A 86 -9.91 9.24 -14.15
CA SER A 86 -9.86 10.65 -13.76
C SER A 86 -8.61 11.34 -14.28
N ASP A 87 -8.74 12.62 -14.62
CA ASP A 87 -7.61 13.51 -14.91
C ASP A 87 -6.98 14.07 -13.64
N LEU A 88 -7.74 14.05 -12.53
CA LEU A 88 -7.32 14.54 -11.22
C LEU A 88 -6.71 13.40 -10.41
N VAL A 89 -5.49 13.02 -10.80
CA VAL A 89 -4.68 12.00 -10.11
C VAL A 89 -3.49 12.66 -9.42
N GLU A 90 -3.39 12.47 -8.10
CA GLU A 90 -2.29 12.98 -7.27
C GLU A 90 -1.50 11.81 -6.69
N GLY A 91 -0.30 11.56 -7.26
CA GLY A 91 0.63 10.56 -6.73
C GLY A 91 1.27 11.02 -5.43
N VAL A 92 1.24 10.18 -4.40
CA VAL A 92 1.83 10.43 -3.07
C VAL A 92 3.13 9.64 -2.89
N ALA A 93 3.15 8.43 -3.41
CA ALA A 93 4.31 7.53 -3.42
C ALA A 93 4.23 6.62 -4.64
N LEU A 94 5.23 5.75 -4.84
CA LEU A 94 5.20 4.78 -5.96
C LEU A 94 3.94 3.91 -5.94
N ASP A 95 3.39 3.62 -4.77
CA ASP A 95 2.26 2.71 -4.64
C ASP A 95 0.97 3.38 -4.13
N GLU A 96 0.94 4.70 -4.00
CA GLU A 96 -0.18 5.43 -3.41
C GLU A 96 -0.51 6.69 -4.21
N ALA A 97 -1.81 6.89 -4.48
CA ALA A 97 -2.34 8.07 -5.15
C ALA A 97 -3.75 8.39 -4.66
N TYR A 98 -4.14 9.66 -4.75
CA TYR A 98 -5.52 10.11 -4.63
C TYR A 98 -6.10 10.37 -6.01
N LEU A 99 -7.37 10.00 -6.19
CA LEU A 99 -8.14 10.27 -7.40
C LEU A 99 -9.40 11.02 -7.00
N ASP A 100 -9.67 12.16 -7.63
CA ASP A 100 -11.01 12.74 -7.59
C ASP A 100 -11.85 12.10 -8.70
N VAL A 101 -12.96 11.46 -8.33
CA VAL A 101 -13.85 10.76 -9.27
C VAL A 101 -15.26 11.32 -9.24
N THR A 102 -15.42 12.54 -8.69
CA THR A 102 -16.71 13.26 -8.67
C THR A 102 -17.24 13.43 -10.08
N GLU A 103 -16.38 13.89 -10.99
CA GLU A 103 -16.58 13.83 -12.44
C GLU A 103 -15.54 12.87 -13.02
N ASN A 104 -15.98 11.71 -13.50
CA ASN A 104 -15.08 10.67 -14.01
C ASN A 104 -15.28 10.43 -15.51
N ARG A 105 -14.20 10.03 -16.19
CA ARG A 105 -14.14 9.89 -17.66
C ARG A 105 -15.13 8.87 -18.25
N GLN A 106 -15.69 7.99 -17.42
CA GLN A 106 -16.54 6.88 -17.85
C GLN A 106 -17.99 7.04 -17.40
N ASN A 107 -18.36 8.18 -16.81
CA ASN A 107 -19.70 8.46 -16.29
C ASN A 107 -20.23 7.37 -15.33
N ILE A 108 -19.33 6.76 -14.55
CA ILE A 108 -19.70 5.74 -13.57
C ILE A 108 -20.25 6.46 -12.33
N PRO A 109 -21.48 6.16 -11.89
CA PRO A 109 -22.14 6.94 -10.83
C PRO A 109 -21.55 6.70 -9.44
N TYR A 110 -20.96 5.52 -9.19
CA TYR A 110 -20.49 5.14 -7.86
C TYR A 110 -18.97 5.02 -7.81
N ALA A 111 -18.34 5.84 -6.97
CA ALA A 111 -16.90 5.78 -6.71
C ALA A 111 -16.43 4.39 -6.22
N SER A 112 -17.28 3.65 -5.51
CA SER A 112 -17.00 2.27 -5.09
C SER A 112 -16.90 1.30 -6.28
N THR A 113 -17.67 1.51 -7.35
CA THR A 113 -17.56 0.74 -8.59
C THR A 113 -16.28 1.06 -9.33
N ILE A 114 -15.91 2.34 -9.42
CA ILE A 114 -14.61 2.76 -10.00
C ILE A 114 -13.45 2.12 -9.24
N ALA A 115 -13.48 2.16 -7.90
CA ALA A 115 -12.44 1.55 -7.07
C ALA A 115 -12.34 0.03 -7.28
N ARG A 116 -13.46 -0.68 -7.47
CA ARG A 116 -13.46 -2.10 -7.85
C ARG A 116 -12.82 -2.31 -9.22
N HIS A 117 -13.21 -1.52 -10.23
CA HIS A 117 -12.66 -1.65 -11.58
C HIS A 117 -11.15 -1.40 -11.60
N ILE A 118 -10.67 -0.38 -10.88
CA ILE A 118 -9.24 -0.10 -10.73
C ILE A 118 -8.52 -1.30 -10.08
N LYS A 119 -9.05 -1.84 -8.98
CA LYS A 119 -8.46 -3.02 -8.32
C LYS A 119 -8.39 -4.23 -9.26
N THR A 120 -9.46 -4.49 -9.99
CA THR A 120 -9.52 -5.58 -10.98
C THR A 120 -8.47 -5.39 -12.08
N ALA A 121 -8.40 -4.19 -12.66
CA ALA A 121 -7.43 -3.87 -13.72
C ALA A 121 -5.98 -4.00 -13.21
N ILE A 122 -5.68 -3.49 -12.02
CA ILE A 122 -4.35 -3.66 -11.39
C ILE A 122 -4.02 -5.15 -11.26
N LEU A 123 -4.95 -5.97 -10.74
CA LEU A 123 -4.72 -7.41 -10.60
C LEU A 123 -4.49 -8.09 -11.95
N GLN A 124 -5.31 -7.80 -12.95
CA GLN A 124 -5.21 -8.40 -14.28
C GLN A 124 -3.90 -8.03 -14.98
N GLU A 125 -3.54 -6.74 -14.96
CA GLU A 125 -2.40 -6.22 -15.73
C GLU A 125 -1.05 -6.40 -15.02
N THR A 126 -1.04 -6.45 -13.68
CA THR A 126 0.21 -6.50 -12.91
C THR A 126 0.39 -7.75 -12.06
N GLN A 127 -0.66 -8.56 -11.90
CA GLN A 127 -0.71 -9.70 -10.98
C GLN A 127 -0.43 -9.32 -9.52
N LEU A 128 -0.70 -8.06 -9.15
CA LEU A 128 -0.56 -7.53 -7.79
C LEU A 128 -1.93 -7.11 -7.25
N THR A 129 -2.09 -7.15 -5.93
CA THR A 129 -3.32 -6.68 -5.28
C THR A 129 -3.16 -5.26 -4.77
N ALA A 130 -4.30 -4.56 -4.71
CA ALA A 130 -4.40 -3.22 -4.15
C ALA A 130 -5.55 -3.15 -3.15
N THR A 131 -5.39 -2.35 -2.10
CA THR A 131 -6.48 -1.96 -1.22
C THR A 131 -6.88 -0.52 -1.51
N ALA A 132 -8.18 -0.26 -1.61
CA ALA A 132 -8.72 1.06 -1.90
C ALA A 132 -9.63 1.56 -0.78
N GLY A 133 -9.64 2.88 -0.59
CA GLY A 133 -10.53 3.57 0.33
C GLY A 133 -11.28 4.67 -0.42
N VAL A 134 -12.58 4.78 -0.19
CA VAL A 134 -13.45 5.76 -0.84
C VAL A 134 -14.15 6.58 0.23
N SER A 135 -14.11 7.90 0.10
CA SER A 135 -14.87 8.81 0.97
C SER A 135 -14.97 10.21 0.33
N ILE A 136 -15.58 11.14 1.06
CA ILE A 136 -15.82 12.52 0.64
C ILE A 136 -14.57 13.41 0.61
N ASN A 137 -13.44 12.95 1.20
CA ASN A 137 -12.18 13.68 1.18
C ASN A 137 -10.98 12.74 1.32
N LYS A 138 -9.79 13.27 1.02
CA LYS A 138 -8.51 12.53 1.05
C LYS A 138 -8.23 11.89 2.41
N PHE A 139 -8.45 12.60 3.51
CA PHE A 139 -8.16 12.11 4.87
C PHE A 139 -9.00 10.87 5.22
N LEU A 140 -10.32 10.94 5.02
CA LEU A 140 -11.21 9.80 5.26
C LEU A 140 -10.94 8.66 4.26
N ALA A 141 -10.68 8.96 3.00
CA ALA A 141 -10.31 7.95 2.01
C ALA A 141 -9.02 7.19 2.40
N LYS A 142 -8.01 7.91 2.90
CA LYS A 142 -6.77 7.33 3.44
C LYS A 142 -7.03 6.45 4.66
N MET A 143 -7.91 6.89 5.56
CA MET A 143 -8.31 6.07 6.70
C MET A 143 -9.02 4.80 6.26
N ALA A 144 -9.96 4.91 5.30
CA ALA A 144 -10.69 3.77 4.74
C ALA A 144 -9.73 2.74 4.13
N SER A 145 -8.75 3.18 3.34
CA SER A 145 -7.80 2.28 2.67
C SER A 145 -6.89 1.50 3.63
N GLY A 146 -6.83 1.89 4.91
CA GLY A 146 -6.09 1.20 5.96
C GLY A 146 -6.86 0.08 6.69
N GLN A 147 -8.20 0.01 6.59
CA GLN A 147 -9.00 -0.84 7.48
C GLN A 147 -9.01 -2.33 7.07
N ASN A 148 -9.14 -2.62 5.77
CA ASN A 148 -9.36 -3.98 5.26
C ASN A 148 -8.21 -4.49 4.38
N LYS A 149 -6.96 -4.19 4.76
CA LYS A 149 -5.78 -4.71 4.04
C LYS A 149 -5.55 -6.19 4.37
N PRO A 150 -5.08 -7.03 3.42
CA PRO A 150 -4.87 -6.79 1.98
C PRO A 150 -6.11 -6.97 1.11
N ASN A 151 -6.01 -6.52 -0.14
CA ASN A 151 -7.01 -6.63 -1.20
C ASN A 151 -8.41 -6.13 -0.81
N GLY A 152 -8.50 -5.19 0.13
CA GLY A 152 -9.77 -4.66 0.60
C GLY A 152 -10.34 -3.53 -0.24
N LEU A 153 -11.60 -3.24 0.01
CA LEU A 153 -12.24 -1.99 -0.37
C LEU A 153 -13.09 -1.54 0.81
N THR A 154 -12.89 -0.30 1.24
CA THR A 154 -13.69 0.29 2.32
C THR A 154 -14.27 1.61 1.86
N VAL A 155 -15.56 1.82 2.09
CA VAL A 155 -16.25 3.08 1.81
C VAL A 155 -16.64 3.69 3.15
N ILE A 156 -16.27 4.96 3.35
CA ILE A 156 -16.76 5.77 4.47
C ILE A 156 -17.71 6.81 3.88
N LEU A 157 -18.99 6.65 4.19
CA LEU A 157 -20.05 7.57 3.77
C LEU A 157 -20.01 8.87 4.60
N PRO A 158 -20.57 9.99 4.10
CA PRO A 158 -20.59 11.26 4.83
C PRO A 158 -21.11 11.15 6.27
N GLU A 159 -22.19 10.40 6.49
CA GLU A 159 -22.81 10.15 7.79
C GLU A 159 -21.94 9.33 8.75
N GLN A 160 -20.94 8.61 8.22
CA GLN A 160 -19.98 7.83 8.99
C GLN A 160 -18.72 8.62 9.35
N ALA A 161 -18.55 9.85 8.84
CA ALA A 161 -17.34 10.64 9.03
C ALA A 161 -17.01 10.87 10.52
N MET A 162 -17.98 11.35 11.30
CA MET A 162 -17.79 11.66 12.72
C MET A 162 -17.55 10.43 13.58
N SER A 163 -18.28 9.34 13.33
CA SER A 163 -18.11 8.09 14.08
C SER A 163 -16.77 7.41 13.78
N THR A 164 -16.25 7.59 12.55
CA THR A 164 -14.96 7.04 12.15
C THR A 164 -13.79 7.80 12.77
N THR A 165 -13.88 9.13 12.88
CA THR A 165 -12.82 9.97 13.45
C THR A 165 -12.78 9.90 14.98
N SER A 166 -13.94 9.93 15.65
CA SER A 166 -14.05 9.89 17.11
C SER A 166 -13.50 8.62 17.76
N ARG A 167 -13.52 7.48 17.07
CA ARG A 167 -12.97 6.20 17.56
C ARG A 167 -11.44 6.17 17.60
N LYS A 168 -10.75 7.13 16.96
CA LYS A 168 -9.28 7.17 16.92
C LYS A 168 -8.79 8.12 18.02
N ARG A 169 -8.01 7.59 18.98
CA ARG A 169 -7.33 8.44 19.97
C ARG A 169 -6.31 9.33 19.25
N LEU A 170 -6.30 10.63 19.54
CA LEU A 170 -5.21 11.52 19.13
C LEU A 170 -3.89 10.98 19.69
N ARG A 171 -2.87 10.93 18.84
CA ARG A 171 -1.48 10.62 19.24
C ARG A 171 -0.59 11.76 18.78
N LEU A 172 0.03 12.45 19.74
CA LEU A 172 1.07 13.43 19.45
C LEU A 172 2.38 12.64 19.23
N ARG A 173 2.99 12.77 18.05
CA ARG A 173 4.36 12.30 17.82
C ARG A 173 5.29 13.51 17.96
N ARG A 174 6.04 13.57 19.06
CA ARG A 174 7.11 14.56 19.21
C ARG A 174 8.14 14.27 18.12
N ALA A 175 8.39 15.23 17.22
CA ALA A 175 9.57 15.15 16.37
C ALA A 175 10.78 15.16 17.32
N ALA A 176 11.69 14.20 17.17
CA ALA A 176 12.97 14.28 17.84
C ALA A 176 13.64 15.55 17.31
N ALA A 177 13.79 16.55 18.17
CA ALA A 177 14.72 17.64 17.93
C ALA A 177 16.12 17.02 17.98
N ASN A 178 16.93 17.28 16.94
CA ASN A 178 18.35 16.99 16.96
C ASN A 178 19.03 17.79 18.07
#